data_AF-A0A0Q8MYA3-F1
#
_entry.id   AF-A0A0Q8MYA3-F1
#
_cell.length_a   1.000
_cell.length_b   1.000
_cell.length_c   1.000
_cell.angle_alpha   90.00
_cell.angle_beta   90.00
_cell.angle_gamma   90.00
#
_symmetry.space_group_name_H-M   'P 1'
#
loop_
_entity.id
_entity.type
_entity.pdbx_description
1 polymer ?
#
loop_
_entity_poly.entity_id
_entity_poly.type
_entity_poly.pdbx_seq_one_letter_code
_entity_poly.pdbx_strand_id
1 'polypeptide(L)'
;MARIDHLVWAAPDLDRAIDELAARTGRRPRTGGAHPGNGTRNAILGLGGRSYLEVLAPDPAQATTATASASLAKLPGPVLHTFAVATDRLDRVAVKLEQAGLPHAGVIPMSRRLPSGQLVRWRLLIPTGRAYGPLAPFFIDWGDSPHPADGADDDCRLSRLTLTHPEAWSLRPLLEKLDVEVETEAGAAAITAEFETPNGVVRLSSLDRVAG
;
A
#
# COMPACT_ATOMS: atom_id res chain seq x y z
N MET A 1 4.82 -10.32 -15.57
CA MET A 1 5.00 -8.88 -15.31
C MET A 1 4.39 -8.59 -13.96
N ALA A 2 5.06 -7.77 -13.15
CA ALA A 2 4.60 -7.44 -11.82
C ALA A 2 3.49 -6.39 -11.91
N ARG A 3 2.41 -6.54 -11.14
CA ARG A 3 1.22 -5.68 -11.18
C ARG A 3 1.10 -4.94 -9.85
N ILE A 4 0.56 -3.73 -9.85
CA ILE A 4 0.16 -3.04 -8.62
C ILE A 4 -0.88 -3.91 -7.88
N ASP A 5 -0.51 -4.42 -6.71
CA ASP A 5 -1.40 -5.21 -5.86
C ASP A 5 -2.31 -4.29 -5.05
N HIS A 6 -1.72 -3.34 -4.34
CA HIS A 6 -2.46 -2.35 -3.60
C HIS A 6 -1.67 -1.09 -3.32
N LEU A 7 -2.40 -0.05 -2.94
CA LEU A 7 -1.88 1.17 -2.38
C LEU A 7 -2.20 1.20 -0.89
N VAL A 8 -1.31 1.76 -0.07
CA VAL A 8 -1.52 1.89 1.39
C VAL A 8 -1.83 3.35 1.70
N TRP A 9 -3.09 3.62 2.07
CA TRP A 9 -3.51 4.90 2.60
C TRP A 9 -3.55 4.83 4.13
N ALA A 10 -2.52 5.39 4.75
CA ALA A 10 -2.29 5.24 6.17
C ALA A 10 -2.88 6.41 6.96
N ALA A 11 -3.49 6.13 8.10
CA ALA A 11 -4.18 7.12 8.92
C ALA A 11 -3.95 6.87 10.42
N PRO A 12 -4.12 7.90 11.28
CA PRO A 12 -4.04 7.72 12.73
C PRO A 12 -5.29 7.04 13.32
N ASP A 13 -6.41 7.06 12.62
CA ASP A 13 -7.69 6.49 13.05
C ASP A 13 -8.38 5.80 11.85
N LEU A 14 -8.68 4.51 12.00
CA LEU A 14 -9.28 3.72 10.91
C LEU A 14 -10.69 4.20 10.56
N ASP A 15 -11.52 4.42 11.57
CA ASP A 15 -12.96 4.63 11.40
C ASP A 15 -13.21 5.99 10.74
N ARG A 16 -12.46 7.03 11.18
CA ARG A 16 -12.46 8.34 10.54
C ARG A 16 -11.96 8.30 9.10
N ALA A 17 -10.90 7.54 8.82
CA ALA A 17 -10.37 7.41 7.47
C ALA A 17 -11.36 6.70 6.53
N ILE A 18 -12.04 5.65 7.00
CA ILE A 18 -13.11 4.99 6.24
C ILE A 18 -14.22 5.98 5.90
N ASP A 19 -14.66 6.80 6.87
CA ASP A 19 -15.71 7.79 6.65
C ASP A 19 -15.28 8.87 5.65
N GLU A 20 -14.05 9.38 5.76
CA GLU A 20 -13.50 10.37 4.83
C GLU A 20 -13.42 9.79 3.40
N LEU A 21 -12.89 8.58 3.25
CA LEU A 21 -12.77 7.94 1.94
C LEU A 21 -14.14 7.65 1.33
N ALA A 22 -15.11 7.22 2.15
CA ALA A 22 -16.47 7.00 1.70
C ALA A 22 -17.11 8.29 1.18
N ALA A 23 -16.91 9.42 1.87
CA ALA A 23 -17.40 10.71 1.43
C ALA A 23 -16.76 11.15 0.11
N ARG A 24 -15.46 10.91 -0.06
CA ARG A 24 -14.71 11.29 -1.27
C ARG A 24 -15.04 10.43 -2.48
N THR A 25 -15.20 9.13 -2.29
CA THR A 25 -15.32 8.15 -3.38
C THR A 25 -16.77 7.73 -3.66
N GLY A 26 -17.68 7.88 -2.70
CA GLY A 26 -19.04 7.33 -2.80
C GLY A 26 -19.11 5.82 -2.51
N ARG A 27 -18.02 5.21 -2.03
CA ARG A 27 -17.94 3.80 -1.65
C ARG A 27 -17.25 3.63 -0.29
N ARG A 28 -17.91 2.88 0.60
CA ARG A 28 -17.37 2.59 1.93
C ARG A 28 -16.40 1.41 1.85
N PRO A 29 -15.12 1.57 2.28
CA PRO A 29 -14.21 0.44 2.45
C PRO A 29 -14.80 -0.65 3.36
N ARG A 30 -14.62 -1.92 3.00
CA ARG A 30 -15.01 -3.06 3.84
C ARG A 30 -13.95 -3.32 4.89
N THR A 31 -14.36 -3.65 6.11
CA THR A 31 -13.43 -4.09 7.16
C THR A 31 -12.59 -5.26 6.69
N GLY A 32 -11.26 -5.12 6.76
CA GLY A 32 -10.33 -6.17 6.38
C GLY A 32 -9.98 -7.06 7.57
N GLY A 33 -9.51 -6.45 8.66
CA GLY A 33 -9.19 -7.16 9.91
C GLY A 33 -7.97 -6.59 10.64
N ALA A 34 -7.61 -7.23 11.75
CA ALA A 34 -6.41 -6.89 12.52
C ALA A 34 -5.17 -7.62 11.98
N HIS A 35 -4.00 -7.04 12.21
CA HIS A 35 -2.68 -7.63 12.02
C HIS A 35 -2.07 -7.92 13.41
N PRO A 36 -2.31 -9.11 13.99
CA PRO A 36 -1.77 -9.48 15.30
C PRO A 36 -0.25 -9.35 15.35
N GLY A 37 0.27 -8.68 16.38
CA GLY A 37 1.70 -8.46 16.58
C GLY A 37 2.25 -7.20 15.91
N ASN A 38 1.62 -6.75 14.81
CA ASN A 38 1.97 -5.48 14.15
C ASN A 38 1.23 -4.27 14.73
N GLY A 39 0.19 -4.50 15.54
CA GLY A 39 -0.58 -3.45 16.21
C GLY A 39 -1.40 -2.57 15.25
N THR A 40 -1.74 -3.07 14.07
CA THR A 40 -2.53 -2.34 13.06
C THR A 40 -3.78 -3.11 12.67
N ARG A 41 -4.76 -2.39 12.14
CA ARG A 41 -6.00 -2.91 11.55
C ARG A 41 -6.27 -2.20 10.23
N ASN A 42 -6.99 -2.86 9.33
CA ASN A 42 -7.24 -2.31 8.00
C ASN A 42 -8.69 -2.41 7.52
N ALA A 43 -8.98 -1.64 6.48
CA ALA A 43 -10.14 -1.75 5.63
C ALA A 43 -9.71 -1.70 4.15
N ILE A 44 -10.57 -2.23 3.27
CA ILE A 44 -10.25 -2.52 1.87
C ILE A 44 -11.29 -1.86 0.97
N LEU A 45 -10.82 -1.08 0.00
CA LEU A 45 -11.64 -0.58 -1.11
C LEU A 45 -11.10 -1.15 -2.43
N GLY A 46 -11.94 -1.81 -3.23
CA GLY A 46 -11.54 -2.31 -4.54
C GLY A 46 -11.14 -1.17 -5.48
N LEU A 47 -10.13 -1.40 -6.33
CA LEU A 47 -9.66 -0.45 -7.33
C LEU A 47 -9.73 -1.03 -8.75
N GLY A 48 -10.64 -1.96 -8.97
CA GLY A 48 -10.86 -2.63 -10.25
C GLY A 48 -9.92 -3.81 -10.46
N GLY A 49 -10.49 -4.96 -10.85
CA GLY A 49 -9.71 -6.17 -11.11
C GLY A 49 -9.00 -6.67 -9.85
N ARG A 50 -7.70 -7.03 -9.95
CA ARG A 50 -6.90 -7.51 -8.80
C ARG A 50 -6.04 -6.41 -8.21
N SER A 51 -6.67 -5.27 -7.86
CA SER A 51 -6.02 -4.16 -7.16
C SER A 51 -6.94 -3.54 -6.12
N TYR A 52 -6.39 -3.05 -5.01
CA TYR A 52 -7.19 -2.42 -3.94
C TYR A 52 -6.46 -1.26 -3.23
N LEU A 53 -7.20 -0.44 -2.50
CA LEU A 53 -6.68 0.55 -1.55
C LEU A 53 -6.82 -0.03 -0.15
N GLU A 54 -5.70 -0.21 0.54
CA GLU A 54 -5.66 -0.55 1.96
C GLU A 54 -5.74 0.72 2.80
N VAL A 55 -6.80 0.89 3.57
CA VAL A 55 -6.83 1.89 4.65
C VAL A 55 -6.19 1.24 5.87
N LEU A 56 -5.03 1.74 6.31
CA LEU A 56 -4.25 1.15 7.39
C LEU A 56 -4.13 2.12 8.57
N ALA A 57 -4.43 1.64 9.78
CA ALA A 57 -4.32 2.47 10.98
C ALA A 57 -3.90 1.63 12.21
N PRO A 58 -3.50 2.26 13.32
CA PRO A 58 -3.29 1.56 14.59
C PRO A 58 -4.53 0.78 15.03
N ASP A 59 -4.29 -0.39 15.64
CA ASP A 59 -5.33 -1.18 16.29
C ASP A 59 -5.36 -0.87 17.79
N PRO A 60 -6.41 -0.20 18.30
CA PRO A 60 -6.50 0.14 19.72
C PRO A 60 -6.69 -1.11 20.61
N ALA A 61 -7.06 -2.26 20.05
CA ALA A 61 -7.16 -3.52 20.79
C ALA A 61 -5.80 -4.20 21.02
N GLN A 62 -4.73 -3.67 20.42
CA GLN A 62 -3.36 -4.17 20.57
C GLN A 62 -2.47 -3.12 21.22
N ALA A 63 -1.46 -3.56 21.97
CA ALA A 63 -0.49 -2.65 22.53
C ALA A 63 0.22 -1.87 21.42
N THR A 64 0.29 -0.54 21.54
CA THR A 64 1.02 0.34 20.61
C THR A 64 2.54 0.28 20.87
N THR A 65 3.08 -0.92 21.02
CA THR A 65 4.52 -1.16 21.22
C THR A 65 5.24 -1.48 19.92
N ALA A 66 4.50 -1.83 18.87
CA ALA A 66 5.06 -2.01 17.54
C ALA A 66 5.44 -0.66 16.90
N THR A 67 6.61 -0.59 16.27
CA THR A 67 7.14 0.62 15.62
C THR A 67 6.23 1.15 14.52
N ALA A 68 5.57 0.25 13.77
CA ALA A 68 4.63 0.63 12.72
C ALA A 68 3.41 1.36 13.28
N SER A 69 2.68 0.75 14.23
CA SER A 69 1.47 1.35 14.81
C SER A 69 1.77 2.66 15.55
N ALA A 70 2.89 2.74 16.27
CA ALA A 70 3.34 3.97 16.91
C ALA A 70 3.66 5.10 15.93
N SER A 71 4.11 4.78 14.71
CA SER A 71 4.39 5.78 13.67
C SER A 71 3.09 6.26 13.00
N LEU A 72 2.15 5.34 12.74
CA LEU A 72 0.85 5.69 12.16
C LEU A 72 0.01 6.56 13.10
N ALA A 73 0.04 6.29 14.41
CA ALA A 73 -0.68 7.08 15.42
C ALA A 73 -0.23 8.55 15.49
N LYS A 74 0.97 8.86 14.98
CA LYS A 74 1.54 10.23 14.98
C LYS A 74 1.25 10.99 13.69
N LEU A 75 0.59 10.36 12.71
CA LEU A 75 0.23 11.03 11.47
C LEU A 75 -0.77 12.18 11.78
N PRO A 76 -0.59 13.37 11.19
CA PRO A 76 -1.54 14.47 11.35
C PRO A 76 -2.90 14.16 10.70
N GLY A 77 -2.93 13.17 9.80
CA GLY A 77 -4.13 12.52 9.28
C GLY A 77 -3.78 11.64 8.09
N PRO A 78 -4.75 11.26 7.26
CA PRO A 78 -4.54 10.26 6.21
C PRO A 78 -3.55 10.70 5.13
N VAL A 79 -2.68 9.79 4.69
CA VAL A 79 -1.65 10.04 3.67
C VAL A 79 -1.40 8.79 2.81
N LEU A 80 -1.16 8.96 1.52
CA LEU A 80 -0.72 7.85 0.66
C LEU A 80 0.71 7.46 1.06
N HIS A 81 0.87 6.34 1.75
CA HIS A 81 2.10 5.98 2.44
C HIS A 81 3.08 5.24 1.54
N THR A 82 2.59 4.26 0.78
CA THR A 82 3.40 3.40 -0.11
C THR A 82 2.46 2.60 -1.03
N PHE A 83 3.03 1.72 -1.85
CA PHE A 83 2.30 0.79 -2.70
C PHE A 83 3.03 -0.57 -2.77
N ALA A 84 2.25 -1.60 -3.08
CA ALA A 84 2.70 -2.97 -3.17
C ALA A 84 2.64 -3.47 -4.61
N VAL A 85 3.59 -4.34 -4.95
CA VAL A 85 3.65 -5.00 -6.26
C VAL A 85 3.52 -6.51 -6.08
N ALA A 86 2.54 -7.10 -6.75
CA ALA A 86 2.28 -8.54 -6.74
C ALA A 86 3.34 -9.30 -7.52
N THR A 87 3.83 -10.40 -6.95
CA THR A 87 4.74 -11.35 -7.60
C THR A 87 4.63 -12.73 -6.94
N ASP A 88 4.83 -13.79 -7.71
CA ASP A 88 5.00 -15.17 -7.23
C ASP A 88 6.49 -15.54 -7.09
N ARG A 89 7.39 -14.59 -7.39
CA ARG A 89 8.86 -14.77 -7.46
C ARG A 89 9.63 -13.83 -6.54
N LEU A 90 9.28 -13.79 -5.26
CA LEU A 90 10.00 -12.99 -4.25
C LEU A 90 11.50 -13.33 -4.18
N ASP A 91 11.88 -14.57 -4.49
CA ASP A 91 13.27 -15.02 -4.64
C ASP A 91 14.03 -14.20 -5.70
N ARG A 92 13.40 -14.00 -6.87
CA ARG A 92 13.99 -13.22 -7.96
C ARG A 92 14.02 -11.74 -7.66
N VAL A 93 12.99 -11.23 -6.99
CA VAL A 93 12.95 -9.82 -6.57
C VAL A 93 14.05 -9.52 -5.54
N ALA A 94 14.31 -10.42 -4.59
CA ALA A 94 15.41 -10.28 -3.63
C ALA A 94 16.75 -10.09 -4.34
N VAL A 95 17.07 -10.97 -5.30
CA VAL A 95 18.29 -10.85 -6.11
C VAL A 95 18.35 -9.50 -6.85
N LYS A 96 17.23 -9.03 -7.41
CA LYS A 96 17.18 -7.74 -8.11
C LYS A 96 17.39 -6.55 -7.18
N LEU A 97 16.83 -6.59 -5.98
CA LEU A 97 17.02 -5.57 -4.94
C LEU A 97 18.49 -5.52 -4.50
N GLU A 98 19.12 -6.67 -4.23
CA GLU A 98 20.55 -6.76 -3.90
C GLU A 98 21.43 -6.18 -5.02
N GLN A 99 21.16 -6.57 -6.28
CA GLN A 99 21.87 -6.03 -7.44
C GLN A 99 21.65 -4.53 -7.63
N ALA A 100 20.53 -3.98 -7.15
CA ALA A 100 20.21 -2.56 -7.20
C ALA A 100 20.76 -1.77 -5.99
N GLY A 101 21.44 -2.44 -5.05
CA GLY A 101 21.94 -1.81 -3.83
C GLY A 101 20.83 -1.41 -2.86
N LEU A 102 19.65 -2.01 -2.96
CA LEU A 102 18.54 -1.82 -2.04
C LEU A 102 18.54 -2.96 -1.01
N PRO A 103 19.02 -2.73 0.22
CA PRO A 103 19.08 -3.79 1.23
C PRO A 103 17.68 -4.23 1.64
N HIS A 104 17.53 -5.46 2.13
CA HIS A 104 16.26 -5.96 2.68
C HIS A 104 16.52 -6.97 3.80
N ALA A 105 15.52 -7.18 4.66
CA ALA A 105 15.60 -8.17 5.74
C ALA A 105 15.24 -9.61 5.30
N GLY A 106 14.98 -9.83 4.01
CA GLY A 106 14.53 -11.11 3.47
C GLY A 106 13.00 -11.22 3.43
N VAL A 107 12.51 -12.42 3.10
CA VAL A 107 11.07 -12.68 2.97
C VAL A 107 10.41 -12.82 4.34
N ILE A 108 9.37 -12.04 4.58
CA ILE A 108 8.64 -11.98 5.85
C ILE A 108 7.30 -12.71 5.67
N PRO A 109 7.06 -13.83 6.37
CA PRO A 109 5.76 -14.49 6.35
C PRO A 109 4.75 -13.68 7.17
N MET A 110 3.56 -13.50 6.60
CA MET A 110 2.48 -12.72 7.18
C MET A 110 1.19 -13.53 7.20
N SER A 111 0.30 -13.23 8.15
CA SER A 111 -1.02 -13.84 8.19
C SER A 111 -2.04 -13.00 8.95
N ARG A 112 -3.32 -13.21 8.65
CA ARG A 112 -4.45 -12.67 9.41
C ARG A 112 -5.66 -13.58 9.31
N ARG A 113 -6.56 -13.50 10.28
CA ARG A 113 -7.88 -14.14 10.20
C ARG A 113 -8.91 -13.18 9.65
N LEU A 114 -9.67 -13.61 8.66
CA LEU A 114 -10.86 -12.90 8.18
C LEU A 114 -11.99 -12.99 9.22
N PRO A 115 -13.02 -12.14 9.14
CA PRO A 115 -14.22 -12.26 9.98
C PRO A 115 -14.90 -13.62 9.89
N SER A 116 -14.77 -14.33 8.75
CA SER A 116 -15.25 -15.70 8.56
C SER A 116 -14.46 -16.77 9.33
N GLY A 117 -13.34 -16.41 9.96
CA GLY A 117 -12.42 -17.32 10.65
C GLY A 117 -11.34 -17.93 9.75
N GLN A 118 -11.46 -17.79 8.42
CA GLN A 118 -10.45 -18.25 7.46
C GLN A 118 -9.11 -17.57 7.70
N LEU A 119 -8.04 -18.36 7.74
CA LEU A 119 -6.67 -17.85 7.88
C LEU A 119 -6.10 -17.56 6.50
N VAL A 120 -5.78 -16.29 6.25
CA VAL A 120 -5.12 -15.80 5.05
C VAL A 120 -3.63 -15.65 5.36
N ARG A 121 -2.79 -16.12 4.44
CA ARG A 121 -1.33 -16.08 4.54
C ARG A 121 -0.72 -15.48 3.28
N TRP A 122 0.30 -14.66 3.47
CA TRP A 122 1.06 -14.08 2.36
C TRP A 122 2.51 -13.91 2.79
N ARG A 123 3.35 -13.50 1.84
CA ARG A 123 4.76 -13.23 2.05
C ARG A 123 5.05 -11.82 1.57
N LEU A 124 5.88 -11.10 2.32
CA LEU A 124 6.34 -9.77 1.96
C LEU A 124 7.84 -9.76 1.73
N LEU A 125 8.29 -8.94 0.80
CA LEU A 125 9.68 -8.53 0.68
C LEU A 125 9.71 -7.01 0.65
N ILE A 126 10.33 -6.42 1.67
CA ILE A 126 10.30 -4.98 1.90
C ILE A 126 11.73 -4.45 1.74
N PRO A 127 12.01 -3.61 0.73
CA PRO A 127 13.25 -2.86 0.66
C PRO A 127 13.42 -2.01 1.92
N THR A 128 14.62 -2.03 2.48
CA THR A 128 15.03 -1.26 3.64
C THR A 128 16.01 -0.17 3.22
N GLY A 129 16.11 0.89 4.02
CA GLY A 129 16.98 2.02 3.72
C GLY A 129 16.22 3.25 3.20
N ARG A 130 16.98 4.33 2.95
CA ARG A 130 16.42 5.65 2.57
C ARG A 130 16.49 5.94 1.08
N ALA A 131 17.13 5.08 0.28
CA ALA A 131 17.16 5.24 -1.17
C ALA A 131 15.71 5.27 -1.69
N TYR A 132 15.27 6.45 -2.13
CA TYR A 132 13.92 6.76 -2.62
C TYR A 132 12.77 6.70 -1.60
N GLY A 133 13.03 6.37 -0.33
CA GLY A 133 12.05 6.44 0.77
C GLY A 133 10.73 5.73 0.46
N PRO A 134 9.55 6.40 0.60
CA PRO A 134 8.25 5.77 0.35
C PRO A 134 8.03 5.39 -1.13
N LEU A 135 8.85 5.90 -2.05
CA LEU A 135 8.70 5.63 -3.50
C LEU A 135 9.17 4.23 -3.91
N ALA A 136 9.95 3.55 -3.06
CA ALA A 136 10.31 2.15 -3.28
C ALA A 136 9.10 1.26 -2.91
N PRO A 137 8.54 0.48 -3.86
CA PRO A 137 7.48 -0.45 -3.53
C PRO A 137 7.99 -1.57 -2.63
N PHE A 138 7.09 -2.16 -1.86
CA PHE A 138 7.29 -3.50 -1.34
C PHE A 138 6.61 -4.53 -2.24
N PHE A 139 7.02 -5.78 -2.08
CA PHE A 139 6.55 -6.88 -2.92
C PHE A 139 5.76 -7.87 -2.09
N ILE A 140 4.69 -8.39 -2.68
CA ILE A 140 3.74 -9.27 -2.00
C ILE A 140 3.47 -10.52 -2.84
N ASP A 141 3.39 -11.64 -2.14
CA ASP A 141 2.96 -12.92 -2.69
C ASP A 141 1.86 -13.52 -1.81
N TRP A 142 0.66 -13.64 -2.37
CA TRP A 142 -0.51 -14.21 -1.70
C TRP A 142 -0.51 -15.74 -1.64
N GLY A 143 0.35 -16.42 -2.42
CA GLY A 143 0.30 -17.87 -2.59
C GLY A 143 -1.10 -18.34 -2.98
N ASP A 144 -1.62 -19.33 -2.25
CA ASP A 144 -2.95 -19.90 -2.49
C ASP A 144 -4.07 -19.19 -1.71
N SER A 145 -3.76 -18.10 -0.98
CA SER A 145 -4.78 -17.38 -0.23
C SER A 145 -5.69 -16.55 -1.15
N PRO A 146 -6.98 -16.36 -0.79
CA PRO A 146 -7.85 -15.46 -1.53
C PRO A 146 -7.30 -14.04 -1.48
N HIS A 147 -7.37 -13.34 -2.61
CA HIS A 147 -6.86 -11.99 -2.74
C HIS A 147 -7.88 -10.99 -2.16
N PRO A 148 -7.48 -9.90 -1.49
CA PRO A 148 -8.43 -8.98 -0.84
C PRO A 148 -9.40 -8.27 -1.79
N ALA A 149 -8.99 -8.09 -3.05
CA ALA A 149 -9.88 -7.57 -4.10
C ALA A 149 -10.89 -8.61 -4.63
N ASP A 150 -10.72 -9.89 -4.32
CA ASP A 150 -11.70 -10.91 -4.71
C ASP A 150 -13.02 -10.64 -3.96
N GLY A 151 -14.06 -10.27 -4.71
CA GLY A 151 -15.35 -9.85 -4.14
C GLY A 151 -15.40 -8.41 -3.62
N ALA A 152 -14.43 -7.56 -3.99
CA ALA A 152 -14.59 -6.11 -3.89
C ALA A 152 -15.43 -5.59 -5.07
N ASP A 153 -16.22 -4.55 -4.85
CA ASP A 153 -16.96 -3.88 -5.91
C ASP A 153 -15.98 -3.18 -6.87
N ASP A 154 -16.24 -3.25 -8.17
CA ASP A 154 -15.42 -2.64 -9.24
C ASP A 154 -15.79 -1.16 -9.53
N ASP A 155 -16.55 -0.52 -8.62
CA ASP A 155 -17.04 0.85 -8.80
C ASP A 155 -15.94 1.90 -8.69
N CYS A 156 -14.84 1.58 -8.01
CA CYS A 156 -13.64 2.41 -7.99
C CYS A 156 -12.54 1.75 -8.83
N ARG A 157 -11.78 2.53 -9.59
CA ARG A 157 -10.70 2.05 -10.46
C ARG A 157 -9.44 2.88 -10.32
N LEU A 158 -8.28 2.24 -10.12
CA LEU A 158 -6.99 2.93 -10.25
C LEU A 158 -6.77 3.31 -11.71
N SER A 159 -6.75 4.62 -11.98
CA SER A 159 -6.58 5.17 -13.33
C SER A 159 -5.14 5.59 -13.60
N ARG A 160 -4.44 6.11 -12.58
CA ARG A 160 -3.04 6.54 -12.68
C ARG A 160 -2.31 6.39 -11.35
N LEU A 161 -1.05 5.98 -11.42
CA LEU A 161 -0.08 6.02 -10.33
C LEU A 161 1.19 6.69 -10.85
N THR A 162 1.63 7.74 -10.16
CA THR A 162 2.79 8.55 -10.56
C THR A 162 3.75 8.68 -9.38
N LEU A 163 5.04 8.46 -9.65
CA LEU A 163 6.14 8.73 -8.72
C LEU A 163 6.90 9.96 -9.19
N THR A 164 6.84 11.04 -8.41
CA THR A 164 7.67 12.24 -8.66
C THR A 164 8.96 12.16 -7.86
N HIS A 165 10.09 12.53 -8.44
CA HIS A 165 11.38 12.60 -7.75
C HIS A 165 12.32 13.62 -8.39
N PRO A 166 13.19 14.34 -7.63
CA PRO A 166 14.11 15.31 -8.22
C PRO A 166 15.09 14.66 -9.20
N GLU A 167 15.43 13.40 -8.94
CA GLU A 167 16.25 12.55 -9.79
C GLU A 167 15.38 11.47 -10.46
N ALA A 168 14.29 11.85 -11.13
CA ALA A 168 13.43 10.89 -11.83
C ALA A 168 14.19 10.02 -12.86
N TRP A 169 15.27 10.58 -13.43
CA TRP A 169 16.18 9.90 -14.34
C TRP A 169 16.85 8.66 -13.74
N SER A 170 17.07 8.63 -12.41
CA SER A 170 17.66 7.47 -11.70
C SER A 170 16.59 6.52 -11.14
N LEU A 171 15.39 7.05 -10.85
CA LEU A 171 14.27 6.26 -10.34
C LEU A 171 13.68 5.31 -11.40
N ARG A 172 13.50 5.77 -12.64
CA ARG A 172 12.90 4.94 -13.69
C ARG A 172 13.72 3.67 -14.01
N PRO A 173 15.04 3.73 -14.24
CA PRO A 173 15.85 2.53 -14.47
C PRO A 173 15.83 1.55 -13.30
N LEU A 174 15.71 2.06 -12.06
CA LEU A 174 15.57 1.23 -10.88
C LEU A 174 14.25 0.45 -10.90
N LEU A 175 13.13 1.11 -11.17
CA LEU A 175 11.81 0.47 -11.25
C LEU A 175 11.78 -0.57 -12.39
N GLU A 176 12.36 -0.24 -13.55
CA GLU A 176 12.49 -1.17 -14.69
C GLU A 176 13.29 -2.42 -14.31
N LYS A 177 14.41 -2.27 -13.59
CA LYS A 177 15.19 -3.41 -13.08
C LYS A 177 14.38 -4.32 -12.15
N LEU A 178 13.44 -3.73 -11.41
CA LEU A 178 12.54 -4.43 -10.49
C LEU A 178 11.27 -4.98 -11.18
N ASP A 179 11.14 -4.87 -12.50
CA ASP A 179 9.92 -5.16 -13.29
C ASP A 179 8.67 -4.40 -12.79
N VAL A 180 8.86 -3.18 -12.28
CA VAL A 180 7.79 -2.31 -11.79
C VAL A 180 7.50 -1.23 -12.85
N GLU A 181 6.28 -1.24 -13.37
CA GLU A 181 5.83 -0.27 -14.37
C GLU A 181 4.92 0.78 -13.72
N VAL A 182 5.48 1.97 -13.50
CA VAL A 182 4.79 3.12 -12.90
C VAL A 182 5.27 4.39 -13.59
N GLU A 183 4.37 5.35 -13.81
CA GLU A 183 4.75 6.64 -14.40
C GLU A 183 5.70 7.39 -13.47
N THR A 184 6.80 7.93 -14.02
CA THR A 184 7.78 8.71 -13.24
C THR A 184 7.93 10.11 -13.80
N GLU A 185 7.96 11.11 -12.93
CA GLU A 185 8.08 12.52 -13.31
C GLU A 185 9.14 13.24 -12.47
N ALA A 186 9.75 14.29 -13.03
CA ALA A 186 10.65 15.15 -12.28
C ALA A 186 9.86 16.07 -11.33
N GLY A 187 10.23 16.12 -10.05
CA GLY A 187 9.54 16.96 -9.07
C GLY A 187 9.91 16.66 -7.63
N ALA A 188 9.22 17.26 -6.66
CA ALA A 188 9.40 16.89 -5.26
C ALA A 188 9.05 15.40 -5.04
N ALA A 189 9.78 14.70 -4.18
CA ALA A 189 9.57 13.28 -3.92
C ALA A 189 8.14 13.00 -3.44
N ALA A 190 7.33 12.31 -4.25
CA ALA A 190 5.95 11.98 -3.89
C ALA A 190 5.38 10.77 -4.64
N ILE A 191 4.39 10.14 -4.03
CA ILE A 191 3.48 9.18 -4.66
C ILE A 191 2.16 9.91 -4.88
N THR A 192 1.62 9.84 -6.09
CA THR A 192 0.27 10.31 -6.40
C THR A 192 -0.52 9.18 -7.05
N ALA A 193 -1.75 8.96 -6.59
CA ALA A 193 -2.69 8.04 -7.21
C ALA A 193 -4.00 8.75 -7.56
N GLU A 194 -4.55 8.44 -8.73
CA GLU A 194 -5.85 8.95 -9.19
C GLU A 194 -6.80 7.77 -9.43
N PHE A 195 -8.02 7.89 -8.90
CA PHE A 195 -9.05 6.87 -8.96
C PHE A 195 -10.28 7.41 -9.66
N GLU A 196 -10.82 6.66 -10.60
CA GLU A 196 -12.20 6.84 -11.05
C GLU A 196 -13.12 6.28 -9.97
N THR A 197 -14.14 7.04 -9.57
CA THR A 197 -15.07 6.65 -8.49
C THR A 197 -16.49 7.14 -8.82
N PRO A 198 -17.53 6.65 -8.12
CA PRO A 198 -18.89 7.18 -8.27
C PRO A 198 -19.04 8.69 -8.05
N ASN A 199 -18.17 9.30 -7.25
CA ASN A 199 -18.17 10.75 -6.99
C ASN A 199 -17.24 11.53 -7.92
N GLY A 200 -16.70 10.91 -8.97
CA GLY A 200 -15.73 11.50 -9.90
C GLY A 200 -14.29 11.09 -9.58
N VAL A 201 -13.32 11.82 -10.15
CA VAL A 201 -11.91 11.50 -9.98
C VAL A 201 -11.44 11.94 -8.58
N VAL A 202 -10.92 10.99 -7.81
CA VAL A 202 -10.30 11.23 -6.51
C VAL A 202 -8.78 11.10 -6.64
N ARG A 203 -8.05 12.09 -6.11
CA ARG A 203 -6.58 12.08 -6.05
C ARG A 203 -6.12 11.91 -4.60
N LEU A 204 -5.17 11.00 -4.37
CA LEU A 204 -4.46 10.83 -3.09
C LEU A 204 -2.96 11.04 -3.31
N SER A 205 -2.30 11.69 -2.36
CA SER A 205 -0.87 11.97 -2.43
C SER A 205 -0.14 11.70 -1.12
N SER A 206 1.14 11.36 -1.22
CA SER A 206 2.04 11.30 -0.07
C SER A 206 2.38 12.69 0.49
N LEU A 207 2.00 13.75 -0.24
CA LEU A 207 2.14 15.15 0.18
C LEU A 207 0.86 15.75 0.75
N ASP A 208 -0.24 14.98 0.82
CA ASP A 208 -1.47 15.44 1.43
C ASP A 208 -1.17 15.81 2.90
N ARG A 209 -1.18 17.11 3.17
CA ARG A 209 -1.10 17.62 4.53
C ARG A 209 -2.53 17.81 4.99
N VAL A 210 -2.90 17.16 6.08
CA VAL A 210 -4.14 17.52 6.78
C VAL A 210 -3.97 18.96 7.24
N ALA A 211 -4.78 19.84 6.65
CA ALA A 211 -4.95 21.20 7.15
C ALA A 211 -5.44 21.04 8.60
N GLY A 212 -4.63 21.50 9.54
CA GLY A 212 -4.98 21.53 10.96
C GLY A 212 -6.14 22.45 11.26
#